data_AF-A0A0C9VB20-F1
#
_entry.id   AF-A0A0C9VB20-F1
#
_cell.length_a   1.000
_cell.length_b   1.000
_cell.length_c   1.000
_cell.angle_alpha   90.00
_cell.angle_beta   90.00
_cell.angle_gamma   90.00
#
_symmetry.space_group_name_H-M   'P 1'
#
loop_
_entity.id
_entity.type
_entity.pdbx_description
1 polymer ?
#
loop_
_entity_poly.entity_id
_entity_poly.type
_entity_poly.pdbx_seq_one_letter_code
_entity_poly.pdbx_strand_id
1 'polypeptide(L)'
;MLVQVRQPHYNWSRRCQFCNILLLTGERNGEFCCGQRGKYAHIVAELPPLPAQFIWLANKLNISFLSRKLNLLFSFAAMETTEKFPILSGPLGFVAIQG
;
A
#
# COMPACT_ATOMS: atom_id res chain seq x y z
N MET A 1 -8.01 -25.89 8.83
CA MET A 1 -7.35 -25.79 7.51
C MET A 1 -6.91 -24.34 7.35
N LEU A 2 -5.61 -24.04 7.50
CA LEU A 2 -5.11 -22.67 7.40
C LEU A 2 -5.07 -22.28 5.92
N VAL A 3 -5.90 -21.31 5.51
CA VAL A 3 -5.81 -20.71 4.18
C VAL A 3 -4.49 -19.96 4.11
N GLN A 4 -3.53 -20.54 3.40
CA GLN A 4 -2.27 -19.88 3.10
C GLN A 4 -2.57 -18.76 2.10
N VAL A 5 -2.71 -17.53 2.59
CA VAL A 5 -2.81 -16.35 1.73
C VAL A 5 -1.51 -16.29 0.93
N ARG A 6 -1.60 -16.46 -0.40
CA ARG A 6 -0.44 -16.31 -1.29
C ARG A 6 0.17 -14.94 -1.04
N GLN A 7 1.43 -14.92 -0.61
CA GLN A 7 2.14 -13.66 -0.51
C GLN A 7 2.30 -13.11 -1.93
N PRO A 8 1.84 -11.88 -2.20
CA PRO A 8 2.05 -11.25 -3.49
C PRO A 8 3.56 -11.11 -3.72
N HIS A 9 4.04 -11.69 -4.82
CA HIS A 9 5.44 -11.57 -5.19
C HIS A 9 5.66 -10.22 -5.87
N TYR A 10 6.00 -9.20 -5.06
CA TYR A 10 6.26 -7.86 -5.57
C TYR A 10 7.53 -7.88 -6.45
N ASN A 11 7.37 -7.59 -7.73
CA ASN A 11 8.48 -7.38 -8.66
C ASN A 11 8.59 -5.89 -9.01
N TRP A 12 9.49 -5.20 -8.32
CA TRP A 12 9.78 -3.76 -8.51
C TRP A 12 11.19 -3.54 -9.08
N SER A 13 11.68 -4.47 -9.89
CA SER A 13 13.02 -4.38 -10.51
C SER A 13 13.02 -3.61 -11.85
N ARG A 14 11.83 -3.40 -12.43
CA ARG A 14 11.67 -2.77 -13.75
C ARG A 14 11.56 -1.26 -13.61
N ARG A 15 12.08 -0.54 -14.60
CA ARG A 15 11.97 0.93 -14.70
C ARG A 15 11.29 1.33 -16.00
N CYS A 16 10.61 2.47 -15.97
CA CYS A 16 10.03 3.04 -17.18
C CYS A 16 11.12 3.51 -18.13
N GLN A 17 11.04 3.17 -19.43
CA GLN A 17 12.03 3.58 -20.43
C GLN A 17 12.02 5.09 -20.73
N PHE A 18 10.95 5.78 -20.34
CA PHE A 18 10.75 7.19 -20.65
C PHE A 18 11.15 8.12 -19.51
N CYS A 19 10.67 7.87 -18.29
CA CYS A 19 10.96 8.71 -17.11
C CYS A 19 11.83 8.01 -16.04
N ASN A 20 12.29 6.79 -16.31
CA ASN A 20 13.16 6.00 -15.43
C ASN A 20 12.62 5.68 -14.01
N ILE A 21 11.35 5.98 -13.72
CA ILE A 21 10.70 5.65 -12.45
C ILE A 21 10.54 4.14 -12.29
N LEU A 22 10.59 3.66 -11.04
CA LEU A 22 10.37 2.27 -10.69
C LEU A 22 8.92 1.87 -11.01
N LEU A 23 8.74 0.77 -11.74
CA LEU A 23 7.42 0.25 -12.09
C LEU A 23 6.96 -0.74 -11.02
N LEU A 24 5.73 -0.57 -10.54
CA LEU A 24 5.10 -1.51 -9.63
C LEU A 24 4.75 -2.82 -10.35
N THR A 25 4.38 -3.82 -9.56
CA THR A 25 3.98 -5.13 -10.07
C THR A 25 2.73 -5.00 -10.94
N GLY A 26 2.80 -5.45 -12.18
CA GLY A 26 1.71 -5.34 -13.15
C GLY A 26 1.70 -4.04 -13.96
N GLU A 27 2.47 -3.02 -13.58
CA GLU A 27 2.55 -1.79 -14.36
C GLU A 27 3.26 -2.02 -15.70
N ARG A 28 2.70 -1.40 -16.74
CA ARG A 28 3.26 -1.39 -18.09
C ARG A 28 4.12 -0.15 -18.30
N ASN A 29 5.07 -0.30 -19.20
CA ASN A 29 6.05 0.73 -19.49
C ASN A 29 5.41 1.96 -20.13
N GLY A 30 5.56 3.13 -19.50
CA GLY A 30 5.03 4.38 -20.02
C GLY A 30 3.51 4.37 -20.16
N GLU A 31 2.78 3.79 -19.21
CA GLU A 31 1.33 3.96 -19.11
C GLU A 31 1.00 4.84 -17.90
N PHE A 32 1.25 4.34 -16.69
CA PHE A 32 0.90 5.03 -15.45
C PHE A 32 1.62 6.39 -15.30
N CYS A 33 2.94 6.43 -15.45
CA CYS A 33 3.75 7.61 -15.17
C CYS A 33 3.89 8.60 -16.34
N CYS A 34 3.79 8.13 -17.60
CA CYS A 34 4.06 8.97 -18.78
C CYS A 34 2.89 9.07 -19.75
N GLY A 35 1.73 8.48 -19.43
CA GLY A 35 0.59 8.31 -20.33
C GLY A 35 0.89 7.35 -21.48
N GLN A 36 -0.14 6.76 -22.09
CA GLN A 36 -0.04 5.65 -23.06
C GLN A 36 1.17 5.75 -24.02
N ARG A 37 2.06 4.76 -23.95
CA ARG A 37 3.31 4.67 -24.74
C ARG A 37 4.25 5.88 -24.58
N GLY A 38 4.26 6.51 -23.41
CA GLY A 38 5.15 7.64 -23.13
C GLY A 38 4.70 8.97 -23.74
N LYS A 39 3.42 9.12 -24.10
CA LYS A 39 2.87 10.32 -24.75
C LYS A 39 3.28 11.63 -24.06
N TYR A 40 3.37 11.62 -22.74
CA TYR A 40 3.68 12.78 -21.90
C TYR A 40 5.09 12.77 -21.33
N ALA A 41 5.96 11.86 -21.78
CA ALA A 41 7.34 11.76 -21.28
C ALA A 41 8.13 13.08 -21.37
N HIS A 42 7.82 13.91 -22.37
CA HIS A 42 8.49 15.18 -22.63
C HIS A 42 7.94 16.36 -21.81
N ILE A 43 6.77 16.22 -21.18
CA ILE A 43 6.14 17.26 -20.35
C ILE A 43 6.14 16.92 -18.86
N VAL A 44 6.27 15.64 -18.51
CA VAL A 44 6.33 15.21 -17.11
C VAL A 44 7.75 15.45 -16.61
N ALA A 45 7.90 16.50 -15.80
CA ALA A 45 9.14 16.73 -15.07
C ALA A 45 9.39 15.59 -14.07
N GLU A 46 10.65 15.30 -13.79
CA GLU A 46 11.01 14.36 -12.73
C GLU A 46 10.42 14.83 -11.39
N LEU A 47 10.02 13.86 -10.56
CA LEU A 47 9.60 14.15 -9.19
C LEU A 47 10.77 14.79 -8.43
N PRO A 48 10.52 15.87 -7.67
CA PRO A 48 11.56 16.44 -6.82
C PRO A 48 12.05 15.39 -5.81
N PRO A 49 13.32 15.49 -5.35
CA PRO A 49 13.84 14.60 -4.33
C PRO A 49 12.99 14.65 -3.06
N LEU A 50 12.93 13.52 -2.36
CA LEU A 50 12.20 13.42 -1.10
C LEU A 50 12.73 14.47 -0.12
N PRO A 51 11.88 15.34 0.47
CA PRO A 51 12.34 16.34 1.42
C PRO A 51 13.03 15.68 2.63
N ALA A 52 14.08 16.33 3.15
CA ALA A 52 14.93 15.75 4.19
C ALA A 52 14.14 15.29 5.42
N GLN A 53 13.10 16.03 5.80
CA GLN A 53 12.20 15.67 6.91
C GLN A 53 11.50 14.30 6.75
N PHE A 54 11.32 13.82 5.51
CA PHE A 54 10.68 12.52 5.24
C PHE A 54 11.67 11.36 5.11
N ILE A 55 12.98 11.63 5.02
CA ILE A 55 14.00 10.56 4.94
C ILE A 55 13.95 9.66 6.17
N TRP A 56 13.77 10.25 7.37
CA TRP A 56 13.61 9.48 8.59
C TRP A 56 12.43 8.51 8.51
N LEU A 57 11.32 8.96 7.93
CA LEU A 57 10.08 8.19 7.77
C LEU A 57 10.28 7.02 6.80
N ALA A 58 10.92 7.29 5.66
CA ALA A 58 11.22 6.29 4.62
C ALA A 58 12.14 5.17 5.13
N ASN A 59 13.02 5.48 6.09
CA ASN A 59 13.98 4.51 6.65
C ASN A 59 13.39 3.62 7.77
N LYS A 60 12.12 3.81 8.15
CA LYS A 60 11.48 2.98 9.18
C LYS A 60 10.92 1.69 8.57
N LEU A 61 11.65 0.58 8.74
CA LEU A 61 11.24 -0.76 8.27
C LEU A 61 9.83 -1.18 8.71
N ASN A 62 9.40 -0.76 9.90
CA ASN A 62 8.12 -1.18 10.48
C ASN A 62 6.96 -0.22 10.20
N ILE A 63 7.17 0.85 9.43
CA ILE A 63 6.18 1.91 9.32
C ILE A 63 4.87 1.43 8.69
N SER A 64 4.94 0.62 7.63
CA SER A 64 3.76 0.07 6.97
C SER A 64 2.99 -0.89 7.89
N PHE A 65 3.68 -1.59 8.79
CA PHE A 65 3.06 -2.46 9.77
C PHE A 65 2.38 -1.66 10.88
N LEU A 66 3.05 -0.65 11.43
CA LEU A 66 2.50 0.23 12.48
C LEU A 66 1.34 1.08 11.95
N SER A 67 1.45 1.63 10.74
CA SER A 67 0.37 2.39 10.09
C SER A 67 -0.87 1.54 9.89
N ARG A 68 -0.72 0.28 9.48
CA ARG A 68 -1.88 -0.63 9.34
C ARG A 68 -2.58 -0.87 10.67
N LYS A 69 -1.82 -1.07 11.75
CA LYS A 69 -2.40 -1.20 13.10
C LYS A 69 -3.16 0.06 13.49
N LEU A 70 -2.58 1.24 13.26
CA LEU A 70 -3.25 2.52 13.56
C LEU A 70 -4.51 2.72 12.71
N ASN A 71 -4.46 2.43 11.42
CA ASN A 71 -5.64 2.51 10.54
C ASN A 71 -6.75 1.55 10.99
N LEU A 72 -6.40 0.35 11.44
CA LEU A 72 -7.36 -0.61 11.98
C LEU A 72 -7.98 -0.12 13.29
N LEU A 73 -7.18 0.42 14.21
CA LEU A 73 -7.68 1.00 15.46
C LEU A 73 -8.58 2.21 15.21
N PHE A 74 -8.20 3.08 14.28
CA PHE A 74 -9.01 4.23 13.89
C PHE A 74 -10.32 3.79 13.25
N SER A 75 -10.27 2.85 12.31
CA SER A 75 -11.48 2.30 11.67
C SER A 75 -12.38 1.63 12.71
N PHE A 76 -11.80 0.94 13.68
CA PHE A 76 -12.55 0.36 14.80
C PHE A 76 -13.24 1.43 15.65
N ALA A 77 -12.51 2.44 16.11
CA ALA A 77 -13.05 3.52 16.92
C ALA A 77 -14.13 4.33 16.17
N ALA A 78 -13.93 4.58 14.87
CA ALA A 78 -14.86 5.32 14.02
C ALA A 78 -16.17 4.58 13.73
N MET A 79 -16.23 3.26 13.95
CA MET A 79 -17.48 2.50 13.83
C MET A 79 -18.44 2.74 15.02
N GLU A 80 -18.03 3.52 16.05
CA GLU A 80 -18.84 3.90 17.21
C GLU A 80 -19.59 2.72 17.88
N THR A 81 -19.05 1.50 17.77
CA THR A 81 -19.74 0.31 18.27
C THR A 81 -19.68 0.30 19.79
N THR A 82 -20.83 0.43 20.46
CA THR A 82 -20.96 0.33 21.92
C THR A 82 -21.15 -1.11 22.40
N GLU A 83 -21.35 -2.05 21.47
CA GLU A 83 -21.62 -3.44 21.77
C GLU A 83 -20.38 -4.21 22.22
N LYS A 84 -20.60 -5.24 23.05
CA LYS A 84 -19.52 -6.11 23.54
C LYS A 84 -18.87 -6.83 22.36
N PHE A 85 -17.54 -6.90 22.35
CA PHE A 85 -16.81 -7.71 21.38
C PHE A 85 -17.32 -9.16 21.39
N PRO A 86 -17.63 -9.75 20.23
CA PRO A 86 -18.06 -11.13 20.17
C PRO A 86 -16.93 -12.06 20.65
N ILE A 87 -17.30 -13.07 21.44
CA ILE A 87 -16.36 -14.13 21.81
C ILE A 87 -16.24 -15.07 20.61
N LEU A 88 -15.14 -14.94 19.86
CA LEU A 88 -14.91 -15.73 18.66
C LEU A 88 -14.27 -17.08 19.02
N SER A 89 -15.04 -18.15 18.87
CA SER A 89 -14.59 -19.55 19.01
C SER A 89 -13.98 -20.15 17.72
N GLY A 90 -13.72 -19.32 16.70
CA GLY A 90 -13.22 -19.72 15.37
C GLY A 90 -11.94 -18.98 14.91
N PRO A 91 -11.45 -19.23 13.68
CA PRO A 91 -10.22 -18.64 13.17
C PRO A 91 -10.29 -17.10 13.10
N LEU A 92 -9.40 -16.42 13.82
CA LEU A 92 -9.36 -14.96 14.06
C LEU A 92 -9.11 -14.07 12.82
N GLY A 93 -9.15 -14.64 11.61
CA GLY A 93 -8.81 -13.93 10.37
C GLY A 93 -9.91 -13.04 9.82
N PHE A 94 -11.16 -13.22 10.26
CA PHE A 94 -12.32 -12.47 9.77
C PHE A 94 -13.22 -12.10 10.95
N VAL A 95 -13.33 -10.82 11.25
CA VAL A 95 -14.27 -10.28 12.22
C VAL A 95 -15.34 -9.54 11.43
N ALA A 96 -16.54 -10.11 11.35
CA ALA A 96 -17.73 -9.37 10.97
C ALA A 96 -18.41 -8.95 12.28
N ILE A 97 -18.52 -7.64 12.51
CA ILE A 97 -19.28 -7.09 13.63
C ILE A 97 -20.73 -7.07 13.16
N GLN A 98 -21.63 -7.78 13.86
CA GLN A 98 -23.08 -7.64 13.61
C GLN A 98 -23.51 -6.22 13.98
N GLY A 99 -24.15 -5.53 13.03
CA GLY A 99 -24.78 -4.23 13.25
C GLY A 99 -26.18 -4.37 13.84
#